data_AF-U6MSC1-F1
#
_entry.id   AF-U6MSC1-F1
#
_cell.length_a   1.000
_cell.length_b   1.000
_cell.length_c   1.000
_cell.angle_alpha   90.00
_cell.angle_beta   90.00
_cell.angle_gamma   90.00
#
_symmetry.space_group_name_H-M   'P 1'
#
loop_
_entity.id
_entity.type
_entity.pdbx_description
1 polymer ?
#
loop_
_entity_poly.entity_id
_entity_poly.type
_entity_poly.pdbx_seq_one_letter_code
_entity_poly.pdbx_strand_id
1 'polypeptide(L)'
;MVRNPNSQFQENKMKREVLKALLGFQGDPFEALLGEPKAPVATGKWGCVIFGGDNELKTLLQWIAASAAGRTLVYMAFGDKSLSGMQQTLNQIKEKFKTTADLFAAVLQVVALRGSFPRYSRQWSLWRELLRL
;
A
#
# COMPACT_ATOMS: atom_id res chain seq x y z
N MET A 1 -6.20 25.40 0.25
CA MET A 1 -7.31 24.41 0.30
C MET A 1 -6.90 23.27 1.23
N VAL A 2 -7.50 23.15 2.42
CA VAL A 2 -7.14 22.11 3.40
C VAL A 2 -7.75 20.79 2.93
N ARG A 3 -6.92 19.85 2.44
CA ARG A 3 -7.38 18.51 2.06
C ARG A 3 -7.86 17.76 3.31
N ASN A 4 -9.06 17.17 3.25
CA ASN A 4 -9.51 16.23 4.27
C ASN A 4 -8.64 14.97 4.20
N PRO A 5 -7.82 14.65 5.21
CA PRO A 5 -6.90 13.52 5.16
C PRO A 5 -7.60 12.17 5.22
N ASN A 6 -8.86 12.12 5.66
CA ASN A 6 -9.63 10.89 5.65
C ASN A 6 -10.15 10.55 4.24
N SER A 7 -10.14 11.51 3.30
CA SER A 7 -10.61 11.28 1.93
C SER A 7 -9.80 10.22 1.18
N GLN A 8 -8.52 10.02 1.54
CA GLN A 8 -7.67 9.02 0.88
C GLN A 8 -8.12 7.57 1.12
N PHE A 9 -8.93 7.35 2.16
CA PHE A 9 -9.47 6.04 2.53
C PHE A 9 -10.79 5.73 1.81
N GLN A 10 -11.30 6.64 0.96
CA GLN A 10 -12.44 6.33 0.11
C GLN A 10 -12.04 5.30 -0.95
N GLU A 11 -12.89 4.31 -1.19
CA GLU A 11 -12.62 3.21 -2.12
C GLU A 11 -12.18 3.69 -3.50
N ASN A 12 -12.88 4.67 -4.08
CA ASN A 12 -12.54 5.25 -5.38
C ASN A 12 -11.15 5.91 -5.40
N LYS A 13 -10.73 6.54 -4.29
CA LYS A 13 -9.39 7.12 -4.14
C LYS A 13 -8.34 6.02 -4.01
N MET A 14 -8.59 4.99 -3.22
CA MET A 14 -7.67 3.84 -3.10
C MET A 14 -7.51 3.11 -4.43
N LYS A 15 -8.61 2.84 -5.15
CA LYS A 15 -8.60 2.28 -6.51
C LYS A 15 -7.80 3.14 -7.48
N ARG A 16 -8.00 4.47 -7.45
CA ARG A 16 -7.20 5.41 -8.26
C ARG A 16 -5.70 5.24 -8.02
N GLU A 17 -5.28 5.10 -6.77
CA GLU A 17 -3.86 4.98 -6.42
C GLU A 17 -3.27 3.63 -6.84
N VAL A 18 -4.02 2.54 -6.66
CA VAL A 18 -3.63 1.21 -7.18
C VAL A 18 -3.48 1.25 -8.69
N LEU A 19 -4.46 1.81 -9.42
CA LEU A 19 -4.40 1.91 -10.88
C LEU A 19 -3.24 2.79 -11.35
N LYS A 20 -3.00 3.93 -10.68
CA LYS A 20 -1.88 4.81 -11.02
C LYS A 20 -0.53 4.10 -10.84
N ALA A 21 -0.35 3.38 -9.73
CA ALA A 21 0.86 2.60 -9.48
C ALA A 21 1.00 1.45 -10.48
N LEU A 22 -0.07 0.67 -10.68
CA LEU A 22 -0.10 -0.48 -11.59
C LEU A 22 0.33 -0.08 -13.01
N LEU A 23 -0.23 1.01 -13.54
CA LEU A 23 0.16 1.51 -14.87
C LEU A 23 1.65 1.89 -14.95
N GLY A 24 2.21 2.44 -13.87
CA GLY A 24 3.65 2.71 -13.81
C GLY A 24 4.49 1.44 -13.68
N PHE A 25 3.94 0.39 -13.07
CA PHE A 25 4.64 -0.86 -12.80
C PHE A 25 4.45 -1.92 -13.89
N GLN A 26 3.56 -1.74 -14.87
CA GLN A 26 3.40 -2.70 -15.96
C GLN A 26 4.72 -2.90 -16.72
N GLY A 27 5.49 -1.83 -16.90
CA GLY A 27 6.74 -1.80 -17.64
C GLY A 27 6.53 -1.91 -19.14
N ASP A 28 7.58 -2.29 -19.87
CA ASP A 28 7.52 -2.36 -21.32
C ASP A 28 6.74 -3.62 -21.76
N PRO A 29 5.76 -3.51 -22.69
CA PRO A 29 4.99 -4.65 -23.19
C PRO A 29 5.84 -5.78 -23.79
N PHE A 30 7.02 -5.46 -24.29
CA PHE A 30 7.96 -6.40 -24.91
C PHE A 30 8.88 -7.10 -23.90
N GLU A 31 8.85 -6.75 -22.61
CA GLU A 31 9.61 -7.47 -21.57
C GLU A 31 9.30 -8.97 -21.56
N ALA A 32 8.04 -9.35 -21.86
CA ALA A 32 7.62 -10.73 -21.93
C ALA A 32 8.35 -11.53 -23.03
N LEU A 33 8.84 -10.87 -24.09
CA LEU A 33 9.56 -11.51 -25.19
C LEU A 33 11.00 -11.88 -24.81
N LEU A 34 11.54 -11.27 -23.76
CA LEU A 34 12.90 -11.52 -23.30
C LEU A 34 13.03 -12.85 -22.53
N GLY A 35 11.90 -13.43 -22.08
CA GLY A 35 11.90 -14.67 -21.29
C GLY A 35 12.45 -14.51 -19.86
N GLU A 36 12.88 -13.31 -19.49
CA GLU A 36 13.44 -12.99 -18.18
C GLU A 36 12.36 -12.56 -17.16
N PRO A 37 12.57 -12.79 -15.86
CA PRO A 37 11.70 -12.24 -14.83
C PRO A 37 11.64 -10.72 -14.89
N LYS A 38 10.46 -10.15 -14.64
CA LYS A 38 10.29 -8.70 -14.57
C LYS A 38 11.15 -8.10 -13.46
N ALA A 39 11.87 -7.04 -13.78
CA ALA A 39 12.68 -6.30 -12.81
C ALA A 39 11.83 -5.79 -11.62
N PRO A 40 12.39 -5.75 -10.40
CA PRO A 40 11.68 -5.27 -9.21
C PRO A 40 11.38 -3.76 -9.30
N VAL A 41 10.36 -3.33 -8.56
CA VAL A 41 10.02 -1.92 -8.38
C VAL A 41 10.73 -1.37 -7.14
N ALA A 42 11.69 -0.46 -7.32
CA ALA A 42 12.27 0.31 -6.23
C ALA A 42 11.40 1.55 -5.93
N THR A 43 10.88 1.66 -4.71
CA THR A 43 9.98 2.76 -4.31
C THR A 43 10.22 3.20 -2.85
N GLY A 44 9.34 4.04 -2.30
CA GLY A 44 9.30 4.42 -0.90
C GLY A 44 8.00 5.14 -0.54
N LYS A 45 8.12 6.23 0.22
CA LYS A 45 7.00 7.03 0.78
C LYS A 45 6.26 7.87 -0.28
N TRP A 46 5.72 7.22 -1.30
CA TRP A 46 5.05 7.86 -2.43
C TRP A 46 3.80 8.62 -1.99
N GLY A 47 3.87 9.95 -2.07
CA GLY A 47 2.74 10.81 -1.73
C GLY A 47 2.52 11.03 -0.22
N CYS A 48 3.44 10.59 0.65
CA CYS A 48 3.20 10.67 2.10
C CYS A 48 3.75 11.94 2.76
N VAL A 49 4.91 12.44 2.30
CA VAL A 49 5.61 13.55 2.96
C VAL A 49 4.94 14.90 2.66
N ILE A 50 5.10 15.41 1.44
CA ILE A 50 4.55 16.72 1.05
C ILE A 50 3.04 16.64 0.80
N PHE A 51 2.56 15.51 0.29
CA PHE A 51 1.15 15.34 -0.10
C PHE A 51 0.25 14.77 1.01
N GLY A 52 0.81 14.44 2.18
CA GLY A 52 0.05 14.06 3.38
C GLY A 52 -0.66 12.69 3.31
N GLY A 53 -0.21 11.81 2.42
CA GLY A 53 -0.68 10.42 2.37
C GLY A 53 -0.25 9.62 3.61
N ASP A 54 -1.08 8.65 3.98
CA ASP A 54 -0.80 7.70 5.05
C ASP A 54 0.22 6.66 4.59
N ASN A 55 1.32 6.50 5.34
CA ASN A 55 2.42 5.60 4.96
C ASN A 55 1.97 4.14 4.87
N GLU A 56 1.24 3.65 5.87
CA GLU A 56 0.81 2.25 5.92
C GLU A 56 -0.13 1.91 4.75
N LEU A 57 -1.09 2.80 4.48
CA LEU A 57 -1.99 2.68 3.34
C LEU A 57 -1.21 2.69 2.02
N LYS A 58 -0.36 3.70 1.81
CA LYS A 58 0.39 3.84 0.55
C LYS A 58 1.34 2.68 0.30
N THR A 59 1.94 2.10 1.33
CA THR A 59 2.75 0.89 1.19
C THR A 59 1.90 -0.28 0.69
N LEU A 60 0.73 -0.53 1.30
CA LEU A 60 -0.14 -1.65 0.88
C LEU A 60 -0.68 -1.45 -0.55
N LEU A 61 -1.10 -0.24 -0.92
CA LEU A 61 -1.62 0.02 -2.27
C LEU A 61 -0.52 -0.14 -3.34
N GLN A 62 0.71 0.29 -3.07
CA GLN A 62 1.85 0.03 -3.95
C GLN A 62 2.18 -1.46 -4.04
N TRP A 63 2.11 -2.18 -2.92
CA TRP A 63 2.38 -3.61 -2.89
C TRP A 63 1.33 -4.41 -3.68
N ILE A 64 0.05 -4.09 -3.50
CA ILE A 64 -1.05 -4.64 -4.33
C ILE A 64 -0.78 -4.38 -5.81
N ALA A 65 -0.43 -3.16 -6.19
CA ALA A 65 -0.16 -2.80 -7.57
C ALA A 65 1.05 -3.55 -8.15
N ALA A 66 2.15 -3.67 -7.40
CA ALA A 66 3.35 -4.38 -7.85
C ALA A 66 3.10 -5.89 -7.98
N SER A 67 2.39 -6.49 -7.02
CA SER A 67 1.98 -7.89 -7.10
C SER A 67 1.05 -8.15 -8.29
N ALA A 68 0.09 -7.26 -8.56
CA ALA A 68 -0.76 -7.35 -9.75
C ALA A 68 0.01 -7.17 -11.07
N ALA A 69 1.12 -6.42 -11.06
CA ALA A 69 2.02 -6.29 -12.21
C ALA A 69 2.98 -7.47 -12.41
N GLY A 70 3.02 -8.42 -11.46
CA GLY A 70 3.96 -9.52 -11.43
C GLY A 70 5.39 -9.10 -11.05
N ARG A 71 5.54 -8.06 -10.21
CA ARG A 71 6.84 -7.53 -9.78
C ARG A 71 7.04 -7.58 -8.28
N THR A 72 8.27 -7.87 -7.87
CA THR A 72 8.71 -7.71 -6.47
C THR A 72 8.79 -6.21 -6.14
N LEU A 73 8.30 -5.82 -4.96
CA LEU A 73 8.43 -4.46 -4.45
C LEU A 73 9.63 -4.34 -3.50
N VAL A 74 10.55 -3.42 -3.79
CA VAL A 74 11.65 -3.06 -2.91
C VAL A 74 11.36 -1.68 -2.32
N TYR A 75 11.02 -1.63 -1.03
CA TYR A 75 10.58 -0.40 -0.37
C TYR A 75 11.70 0.24 0.44
N MET A 76 12.02 1.50 0.12
CA MET A 76 13.00 2.30 0.84
C MET A 76 12.31 3.20 1.87
N ALA A 77 12.56 2.92 3.15
CA ALA A 77 11.99 3.65 4.28
C ALA A 77 12.69 4.98 4.61
N PHE A 78 13.84 5.26 3.96
CA PHE A 78 14.65 6.49 4.17
C PHE A 78 14.96 6.78 5.65
N GLY A 79 15.33 5.75 6.42
CA GLY A 79 15.70 5.89 7.83
C GLY A 79 14.54 6.15 8.79
N ASP A 80 13.29 6.03 8.35
CA ASP A 80 12.13 6.22 9.22
C ASP A 80 11.96 5.07 10.21
N LYS A 81 12.27 5.37 11.48
CA LYS A 81 12.16 4.43 12.59
C LYS A 81 10.71 3.99 12.87
N SER A 82 9.69 4.75 12.46
CA SER A 82 8.29 4.32 12.60
C SER A 82 7.94 3.11 11.72
N LEU A 83 8.76 2.84 10.68
CA LEU A 83 8.64 1.67 9.82
C LEU A 83 9.58 0.54 10.24
N SER A 84 10.19 0.63 11.43
CA SER A 84 10.92 -0.49 12.01
C SER A 84 9.96 -1.68 12.20
N GLY A 85 10.35 -2.87 11.73
CA GLY A 85 9.47 -4.04 11.73
C GLY A 85 8.47 -4.12 10.57
N MET A 86 8.51 -3.19 9.60
CA MET A 86 7.70 -3.25 8.38
C MET A 86 7.78 -4.63 7.71
N GLN A 87 8.99 -5.15 7.48
CA GLN A 87 9.17 -6.43 6.79
C GLN A 87 8.45 -7.59 7.51
N GLN A 88 8.59 -7.67 8.83
CA GLN A 88 7.92 -8.69 9.64
C GLN A 88 6.40 -8.55 9.57
N THR A 89 5.90 -7.32 9.69
CA THR A 89 4.46 -7.02 9.64
C THR A 89 3.86 -7.37 8.27
N LEU A 90 4.52 -6.96 7.18
CA LEU A 90 4.09 -7.29 5.82
C LEU A 90 4.16 -8.79 5.54
N ASN A 91 5.14 -9.51 6.09
CA ASN A 91 5.17 -10.97 6.00
C ASN A 91 3.96 -11.62 6.69
N GLN A 92 3.57 -11.15 7.87
CA GLN A 92 2.37 -11.65 8.56
C GLN A 92 1.09 -11.34 7.77
N ILE A 93 1.00 -10.13 7.19
CA ILE A 93 -0.12 -9.75 6.31
C ILE A 93 -0.15 -10.65 5.07
N LYS A 94 1.00 -10.95 4.45
CA LYS A 94 1.12 -11.90 3.32
C LYS A 94 0.62 -13.29 3.69
N GLU A 95 0.94 -13.77 4.88
CA GLU A 95 0.51 -15.08 5.34
C GLU A 95 -1.00 -15.15 5.55
N LYS A 96 -1.62 -14.04 5.96
CA LYS A 96 -3.06 -13.94 6.20
C LYS A 96 -3.88 -13.70 4.94
N PHE A 97 -3.39 -12.88 4.01
CA PHE A 97 -4.10 -12.50 2.79
C PHE A 97 -3.29 -12.92 1.56
N LYS A 98 -3.70 -14.04 0.95
CA LYS A 98 -2.91 -14.70 -0.10
C LYS A 98 -3.02 -14.03 -1.47
N THR A 99 -4.12 -13.34 -1.76
CA THR A 99 -4.30 -12.62 -3.02
C THR A 99 -4.37 -11.10 -2.83
N THR A 100 -4.11 -10.36 -3.91
CA THR A 100 -4.29 -8.90 -3.94
C THR A 100 -5.74 -8.49 -3.72
N ALA A 101 -6.69 -9.31 -4.17
CA ALA A 101 -8.12 -9.10 -3.97
C ALA A 101 -8.49 -9.23 -2.49
N ASP A 102 -8.03 -10.29 -1.82
CA ASP A 102 -8.29 -10.52 -0.38
C ASP A 102 -7.72 -9.37 0.46
N LEU A 103 -6.48 -8.97 0.19
CA LEU A 103 -5.85 -7.87 0.91
C LEU A 103 -6.58 -6.54 0.69
N PHE A 104 -7.01 -6.25 -0.54
CA PHE A 104 -7.76 -5.01 -0.82
C PHE A 104 -9.13 -5.01 -0.15
N ALA A 105 -9.84 -6.14 -0.15
CA ALA A 105 -11.11 -6.29 0.54
C ALA A 105 -10.95 -6.11 2.07
N ALA A 106 -9.91 -6.70 2.65
CA ALA A 106 -9.57 -6.53 4.06
C ALA A 106 -9.24 -5.07 4.43
N VAL A 107 -8.51 -4.36 3.55
CA VAL A 107 -8.26 -2.91 3.73
C VAL A 107 -9.58 -2.13 3.73
N LEU A 108 -10.50 -2.42 2.79
CA LEU A 108 -11.82 -1.77 2.77
C LEU A 108 -12.61 -2.02 4.06
N GLN A 109 -12.61 -3.27 4.56
CA GLN A 109 -13.29 -3.65 5.80
C GLN A 109 -12.71 -2.88 7.00
N VAL A 110 -11.39 -2.91 7.20
CA VAL A 110 -10.73 -2.22 8.30
C VAL A 110 -10.93 -0.71 8.24
N VAL A 111 -10.89 -0.14 7.04
CA VAL A 111 -11.14 1.28 6.83
C VAL A 111 -12.58 1.67 7.15
N ALA A 112 -13.57 0.85 6.78
CA ALA A 112 -14.96 1.09 7.10
C ALA A 112 -15.20 1.07 8.63
N LEU A 113 -14.52 0.17 9.35
CA LEU A 113 -14.59 0.05 10.81
C LEU A 113 -13.87 1.18 11.56
N ARG A 114 -13.01 1.93 10.88
CA ARG A 114 -12.23 3.01 11.50
C ARG A 114 -13.12 4.12 12.08
N GLY A 115 -14.31 4.39 11.55
CA GLY A 115 -15.07 5.58 11.97
C GLY A 115 -14.29 6.90 11.77
N SER A 116 -14.85 8.01 12.26
CA SER A 116 -14.22 9.34 12.12
C SER A 116 -13.18 9.60 13.22
N PHE A 117 -12.07 8.84 13.25
CA PHE A 117 -11.01 9.13 14.22
C PHE A 117 -10.33 10.48 13.92
N PRO A 118 -10.14 11.35 14.92
CA PRO A 118 -9.30 12.54 14.77
C PRO A 118 -7.87 12.15 14.44
N ARG A 119 -7.24 12.92 13.56
CA ARG A 119 -5.84 12.80 13.08
C ARG A 119 -4.76 12.59 14.16
N TYR A 120 -5.08 12.80 15.42
CA TYR A 120 -4.13 12.83 16.54
C TYR A 120 -4.27 11.66 17.53
N SER A 121 -5.21 10.72 17.34
CA SER A 121 -5.18 9.51 18.15
C SER A 121 -4.00 8.64 17.68
N ARG A 122 -2.88 8.70 18.42
CA ARG A 122 -1.67 7.87 18.25
C ARG A 122 -1.92 6.34 18.27
N GLN A 123 -3.16 5.90 18.27
CA GLN A 123 -3.52 4.51 18.51
C GLN A 123 -3.87 3.73 17.25
N TRP A 124 -4.30 4.33 16.14
CA TRP A 124 -4.77 3.55 14.99
C TRP A 124 -3.65 3.25 13.99
N SER A 125 -3.49 1.96 13.65
CA SER A 125 -2.56 1.44 12.64
C SER A 125 -3.34 0.50 11.74
N LEU A 126 -3.38 0.79 10.44
CA LEU A 126 -4.01 -0.03 9.42
C LEU A 126 -3.41 -1.45 9.43
N TRP A 127 -2.08 -1.56 9.50
CA TRP A 127 -1.42 -2.86 9.51
C TRP A 127 -1.81 -3.68 10.73
N ARG A 128 -1.88 -3.07 11.90
CA ARG A 128 -2.26 -3.77 13.12
C ARG A 128 -3.74 -4.19 13.09
N GLU A 129 -4.63 -3.35 12.59
CA GLU A 129 -6.04 -3.70 12.47
C GLU A 129 -6.25 -4.82 11.42
N LEU A 130 -5.49 -4.86 10.32
CA LEU A 130 -5.50 -5.98 9.37
C LEU A 130 -5.09 -7.30 10.03
N LEU A 131 -4.09 -7.27 10.91
CA LEU A 131 -3.66 -8.46 11.66
C LEU A 131 -4.69 -8.93 12.69
N ARG A 132 -5.64 -8.08 13.10
CA ARG A 132 -6.73 -8.42 14.02
C ARG A 132 -8.01 -8.95 13.36
N LEU A 133 -8.14 -8.82 12.03
CA LEU A 133 -9.26 -9.40 11.28
C LEU A 133 -9.43 -10.90 11.50
#